data_AF-A0A950TUT1-F1
#
_entry.id   AF-A0A950TUT1-F1
#
_cell.length_a   1.000
_cell.length_b   1.000
_cell.length_c   1.000
_cell.angle_alpha   90.00
_cell.angle_beta   90.00
_cell.angle_gamma   90.00
#
_symmetry.space_group_name_H-M   'P 1'
#
loop_
_entity.id
_entity.type
_entity.pdbx_description
1 polymer ?
#
loop_
_entity_poly.entity_id
_entity_poly.type
_entity_poly.pdbx_seq_one_letter_code
_entity_poly.pdbx_strand_id
1 'polypeptide(L)'
;MLLASAWWRLLIAALAVAGIWGGVLWVAPSTPSTSLARAPAKVAALPPATTTESGPLRAVVQSGWAAPGGGRFDRFEVANQPVVAPVNARGQVAFYATVLHGPAREGVFLAEEGHVTKVAGFGDDVPGGGTFAEFSEHPLPALNASGHVAFTAHIAGGRATEGVFLEGSDGLQVIALAGDDAPAVPTGVLVGFNAPALNDNDELAFVATVRRARDTLDVLYFWNGRRLQRIVAEGERLLRIGGTMDKIGEPALNNSGVIAFPAAIFKGPALGGIFVAGSRNLRLLVGAGEKAPNGAMILRFSERVAVDDEDEIAFGAYLGANGETYEAVLRAGPGGLTEVAREGTAAPGGGQYEGFGPWPTAGPGGLTAFIAALAGGPGPLAAFAGRGAEIQRIAIIGEILPGGGRIGRFALNAVAVAGPNGAVTFATSAQQDGELSAIYCRCPAPLPLPAPTRGGG
;
A
#
# COMPACT_ATOMS: atom_id res chain seq x y z
N MET A 1 67.79 -22.69 39.65
CA MET A 1 67.74 -21.35 39.03
C MET A 1 66.66 -21.21 37.92
N LEU A 2 66.05 -22.28 37.41
CA LEU A 2 65.00 -22.21 36.36
C LEU A 2 63.57 -21.91 36.88
N LEU A 3 63.26 -22.23 38.14
CA LEU A 3 61.92 -21.98 38.73
C LEU A 3 61.69 -20.50 39.10
N ALA A 4 62.73 -19.78 39.48
CA ALA A 4 62.64 -18.36 39.83
C ALA A 4 62.37 -17.46 38.61
N SER A 5 62.89 -17.85 37.43
CA SER A 5 62.67 -17.08 36.18
C SER A 5 61.28 -17.29 35.59
N ALA A 6 60.67 -18.46 35.80
CA ALA A 6 59.28 -18.73 35.40
C ALA A 6 58.28 -17.94 36.25
N TRP A 7 58.51 -17.86 37.56
CA TRP A 7 57.69 -17.05 38.48
C TRP A 7 57.76 -15.56 38.16
N TRP A 8 58.95 -15.06 37.83
CA TRP A 8 59.12 -13.66 37.42
C TRP A 8 58.38 -13.31 36.12
N ARG A 9 58.36 -14.24 35.15
CA ARG A 9 57.63 -14.06 33.89
C ARG A 9 56.10 -14.09 34.08
N LEU A 10 55.59 -14.93 34.98
CA LEU A 10 54.16 -14.97 35.31
C LEU A 10 53.71 -13.70 36.05
N LEU A 11 54.54 -13.15 36.93
CA LEU A 11 54.28 -11.88 37.61
C LEU A 11 54.23 -10.70 36.63
N ILE A 12 55.15 -10.65 35.67
CA ILE A 12 55.16 -9.59 34.64
C ILE A 12 53.92 -9.73 33.73
N ALA A 13 53.54 -10.95 33.35
CA ALA A 13 52.33 -11.18 32.56
C ALA A 13 51.05 -10.81 33.33
N ALA A 14 50.97 -11.13 34.62
CA ALA A 14 49.84 -10.75 35.47
C ALA A 14 49.73 -9.23 35.65
N LEU A 15 50.85 -8.52 35.78
CA LEU A 15 50.88 -7.05 35.83
C LEU A 15 50.49 -6.41 34.50
N ALA A 16 50.87 -7.01 33.37
CA ALA A 16 50.44 -6.54 32.05
C ALA A 16 48.93 -6.73 31.84
N VAL A 17 48.38 -7.87 32.25
CA VAL A 17 46.92 -8.13 32.20
C VAL A 17 46.17 -7.20 33.16
N ALA A 18 46.69 -6.95 34.36
CA ALA A 18 46.11 -5.99 35.30
C ALA A 18 46.15 -4.55 34.77
N GLY A 19 47.22 -4.16 34.06
CA GLY A 19 47.31 -2.87 33.37
C GLY A 19 46.29 -2.72 32.23
N ILE A 20 46.06 -3.79 31.46
CA ILE A 20 45.03 -3.83 30.42
C ILE A 20 43.62 -3.70 31.04
N TRP A 21 43.34 -4.41 32.14
CA TRP A 21 42.07 -4.28 32.85
C TRP A 21 41.89 -2.92 33.55
N GLY A 22 42.97 -2.31 34.05
CA GLY A 22 42.97 -0.95 34.56
C GLY A 22 42.64 0.10 33.49
N GLY A 23 43.12 -0.09 32.26
CA GLY A 23 42.76 0.74 31.11
C GLY A 23 41.29 0.59 30.69
N VAL A 24 40.74 -0.62 30.75
CA VAL A 24 39.31 -0.89 30.48
C VAL A 24 38.40 -0.28 31.56
N LEU A 25 38.86 -0.21 32.82
CA LEU A 25 38.12 0.39 33.94
C LEU A 25 38.21 1.93 33.99
N TRP A 26 39.18 2.55 33.30
CA TRP A 26 39.37 4.02 33.28
C TRP A 26 38.94 4.69 31.98
N VAL A 27 38.45 3.93 31.00
CA VAL A 27 37.51 4.47 30.02
C VAL A 27 36.26 4.84 30.79
N ALA A 28 36.21 6.09 31.26
CA ALA A 28 34.99 6.68 31.74
C ALA A 28 33.93 6.40 30.67
N PRO A 29 32.79 5.79 30.99
CA PRO A 29 31.70 5.72 30.04
C PRO A 29 31.43 7.17 29.68
N SER A 30 31.76 7.55 28.44
CA SER A 30 31.20 8.75 27.84
C SER A 30 29.72 8.58 28.08
N THR A 31 29.16 9.38 29.00
CA THR A 31 27.74 9.35 29.31
C THR A 31 27.05 9.39 27.97
N PRO A 32 26.36 8.31 27.54
CA PRO A 32 25.65 8.36 26.28
C PRO A 32 24.74 9.57 26.41
N SER A 33 24.86 10.50 25.49
CA SER A 33 24.04 11.70 25.46
C SER A 33 22.60 11.27 25.69
N THR A 34 22.06 11.55 26.87
CA THR A 34 20.66 11.28 27.25
C THR A 34 19.71 12.27 26.58
N SER A 35 20.15 12.90 25.49
CA SER A 35 19.23 13.24 24.41
C SER A 35 18.65 11.92 23.93
N LEU A 36 17.51 11.51 24.50
CA LEU A 36 16.55 10.66 23.81
C LEU A 36 16.59 11.10 22.35
N ALA A 37 17.10 10.25 21.46
CA ALA A 37 16.92 10.48 20.03
C ALA A 37 15.42 10.62 19.89
N ARG A 38 14.95 11.87 19.71
CA ARG A 38 13.54 12.16 19.57
C ARG A 38 13.09 11.20 18.48
N ALA A 39 12.17 10.30 18.81
CA ALA A 39 11.57 9.46 17.78
C ALA A 39 11.20 10.40 16.64
N PRO A 40 11.54 10.08 15.37
CA PRO A 40 11.18 10.95 14.26
C PRO A 40 9.72 11.34 14.47
N ALA A 41 9.46 12.64 14.50
CA ALA A 41 8.13 13.13 14.81
C ALA A 41 7.22 12.56 13.72
N LYS A 42 6.39 11.59 14.09
CA LYS A 42 5.45 11.01 13.14
C LYS A 42 4.51 12.12 12.68
N VAL A 43 4.27 12.19 11.38
CA VAL A 43 3.21 13.01 10.80
C VAL A 43 1.93 12.62 11.54
N ALA A 44 1.37 13.59 12.26
CA ALA A 44 0.11 13.38 12.96
C ALA A 44 -0.98 13.16 11.92
N ALA A 45 -1.90 12.24 12.21
CA ALA A 45 -3.09 12.02 11.39
C ALA A 45 -3.74 13.38 11.07
N LEU A 46 -4.05 13.59 9.78
CA LEU A 46 -4.77 14.80 9.37
C LEU A 46 -6.11 14.83 10.10
N PRO A 47 -6.51 15.97 10.71
CA PRO A 47 -7.86 16.08 11.26
C PRO A 47 -8.89 15.82 10.17
N PRO A 48 -10.05 15.21 10.49
CA PRO A 48 -11.09 14.94 9.50
C PRO A 48 -11.43 16.26 8.79
N ALA A 49 -11.20 16.28 7.47
CA ALA A 49 -11.47 17.47 6.67
C ALA A 49 -12.95 17.83 6.83
N THR A 50 -13.21 19.06 7.27
CA THR A 50 -14.54 19.67 7.12
C THR A 50 -14.91 19.59 5.64
N THR A 51 -16.10 19.03 5.37
CA THR A 51 -16.68 18.81 4.04
C THR A 51 -16.32 19.92 3.06
N THR A 52 -15.24 19.73 2.32
CA THR A 52 -14.99 20.47 1.09
C THR A 52 -15.81 19.72 0.06
N GLU A 53 -16.79 20.37 -0.56
CA GLU A 53 -17.58 19.73 -1.62
C GLU A 53 -16.61 19.12 -2.63
N SER A 54 -16.72 17.80 -2.84
CA SER A 54 -15.94 17.12 -3.86
C SER A 54 -16.25 17.77 -5.21
N GLY A 55 -15.23 18.17 -5.95
CA GLY A 55 -15.39 18.77 -7.27
C GLY A 55 -16.05 17.81 -8.27
N PRO A 56 -16.43 18.32 -9.46
CA PRO A 56 -16.95 17.46 -10.52
C PRO A 56 -15.96 16.35 -10.87
N LEU A 57 -16.50 15.20 -11.26
CA LEU A 57 -15.70 14.10 -11.78
C LEU A 57 -14.95 14.54 -13.05
N ARG A 58 -13.64 14.27 -13.11
CA ARG A 58 -12.78 14.65 -14.24
C ARG A 58 -11.78 13.54 -14.56
N ALA A 59 -11.34 13.48 -15.82
CA ALA A 59 -10.18 12.68 -16.19
C ALA A 59 -8.90 13.35 -15.65
N VAL A 60 -8.05 12.55 -15.02
CA VAL A 60 -6.72 12.95 -14.55
C VAL A 60 -5.68 12.68 -15.63
N VAL A 61 -5.81 11.55 -16.31
CA VAL A 61 -5.00 11.15 -17.46
C VAL A 61 -5.84 10.24 -18.36
N GLN A 62 -5.55 10.23 -19.65
CA GLN A 62 -6.28 9.45 -20.66
C GLN A 62 -5.34 8.97 -21.76
N SER A 63 -5.70 7.85 -22.39
CA SER A 63 -4.97 7.33 -23.54
C SER A 63 -4.92 8.36 -24.68
N GLY A 64 -3.77 8.43 -25.35
CA GLY A 64 -3.48 9.41 -26.38
C GLY A 64 -2.88 10.73 -25.87
N TRP A 65 -2.95 11.02 -24.57
CA TRP A 65 -2.30 12.21 -24.00
C TRP A 65 -0.78 12.09 -24.07
N ALA A 66 -0.08 13.23 -24.20
CA ALA A 66 1.38 13.26 -24.26
C ALA A 66 1.98 12.72 -22.95
N ALA A 67 2.96 11.82 -23.07
CA ALA A 67 3.69 11.29 -21.93
C ALA A 67 4.96 12.14 -21.66
N PRO A 68 5.35 12.35 -20.39
CA PRO A 68 6.61 13.01 -20.06
C PRO A 68 7.80 12.23 -20.61
N GLY A 69 8.75 12.93 -21.24
CA GLY A 69 9.88 12.28 -21.93
C GLY A 69 9.60 11.83 -23.36
N GLY A 70 8.39 12.07 -23.88
CA GLY A 70 8.00 11.81 -25.27
C GLY A 70 7.07 10.60 -25.43
N GLY A 71 6.41 10.53 -26.58
CA GLY A 71 5.36 9.53 -26.84
C GLY A 71 4.00 9.92 -26.28
N ARG A 72 3.11 8.94 -26.14
CA ARG A 72 1.74 9.11 -25.63
C ARG A 72 1.32 7.97 -24.71
N PHE A 73 0.53 8.25 -23.70
CA PHE A 73 -0.08 7.23 -22.85
C PHE A 73 -0.98 6.31 -23.68
N ASP A 74 -1.00 5.04 -23.33
CA ASP A 74 -1.74 4.01 -24.06
C ASP A 74 -2.72 3.28 -23.14
N ARG A 75 -2.21 2.53 -22.15
CA ARG A 75 -3.00 1.79 -21.19
C ARG A 75 -2.58 2.11 -19.77
N PHE A 76 -3.52 2.01 -18.84
CA PHE A 76 -3.29 2.15 -17.39
C PHE A 76 -3.46 0.82 -16.66
N GLU A 77 -3.87 -0.20 -17.41
CA GLU A 77 -4.14 -1.55 -16.96
C GLU A 77 -3.09 -2.54 -17.43
N VAL A 78 -2.86 -3.56 -16.60
CA VAL A 78 -2.19 -4.80 -16.98
C VAL A 78 -3.23 -5.90 -16.96
N ALA A 79 -3.17 -6.80 -17.96
CA ALA A 79 -4.16 -7.87 -18.09
C ALA A 79 -4.24 -8.71 -16.79
N ASN A 80 -5.47 -8.92 -16.31
CA ASN A 80 -5.78 -9.66 -15.07
C ASN A 80 -5.20 -9.07 -13.78
N GLN A 81 -4.73 -7.82 -13.80
CA GLN A 81 -4.25 -7.13 -12.60
C GLN A 81 -5.14 -5.95 -12.22
N PRO A 82 -5.21 -5.62 -10.92
CA PRO A 82 -5.99 -4.48 -10.47
C PRO A 82 -5.39 -3.16 -10.95
N VAL A 83 -6.25 -2.16 -11.14
CA VAL A 83 -5.80 -0.79 -11.47
C VAL A 83 -6.04 0.10 -10.26
N VAL A 84 -4.95 0.61 -9.69
CA VAL A 84 -4.94 1.43 -8.48
C VAL A 84 -4.26 2.76 -8.80
N ALA A 85 -4.92 3.87 -8.45
CA ALA A 85 -4.40 5.21 -8.68
C ALA A 85 -4.55 6.05 -7.40
N PRO A 86 -3.68 5.86 -6.39
CA PRO A 86 -3.84 6.54 -5.11
C PRO A 86 -3.77 8.06 -5.27
N VAL A 87 -4.53 8.76 -4.44
CA VAL A 87 -4.63 10.23 -4.44
C VAL A 87 -4.34 10.79 -3.06
N ASN A 88 -3.54 11.85 -2.99
CA ASN A 88 -3.22 12.52 -1.73
C ASN A 88 -4.03 13.82 -1.52
N ALA A 89 -3.84 14.47 -0.37
CA ALA A 89 -4.58 15.67 0.01
C ALA A 89 -4.33 16.89 -0.90
N ARG A 90 -3.24 16.90 -1.68
CA ARG A 90 -2.95 17.92 -2.69
C ARG A 90 -3.66 17.66 -4.03
N GLY A 91 -4.34 16.52 -4.16
CA GLY A 91 -4.94 16.10 -5.42
C GLY A 91 -3.93 15.51 -6.41
N GLN A 92 -2.73 15.16 -5.95
CA GLN A 92 -1.77 14.41 -6.75
C GLN A 92 -2.25 12.97 -6.88
N VAL A 93 -2.14 12.38 -8.07
CA VAL A 93 -2.57 11.01 -8.36
C VAL A 93 -1.40 10.23 -8.96
N ALA A 94 -0.95 9.17 -8.28
CA ALA A 94 0.08 8.29 -8.81
C ALA A 94 -0.55 7.15 -9.63
N PHE A 95 0.09 6.73 -10.71
CA PHE A 95 -0.43 5.66 -11.56
C PHE A 95 0.66 4.97 -12.39
N TYR A 96 0.41 3.71 -12.73
CA TYR A 96 1.15 2.98 -13.77
C TYR A 96 0.58 3.29 -15.15
N ALA A 97 1.43 3.34 -16.19
CA ALA A 97 0.97 3.40 -17.57
C ALA A 97 1.96 2.78 -18.58
N THR A 98 1.43 2.23 -19.67
CA THR A 98 2.19 1.98 -20.90
C THR A 98 2.23 3.23 -21.77
N VAL A 99 3.32 3.39 -22.52
CA VAL A 99 3.59 4.56 -23.37
C VAL A 99 3.96 4.09 -24.78
N LEU A 100 3.26 4.63 -25.77
CA LEU A 100 3.53 4.37 -27.18
C LEU A 100 4.44 5.44 -27.78
N HIS A 101 5.35 5.01 -28.64
CA HIS A 101 6.29 5.88 -29.38
C HIS A 101 7.13 6.80 -28.48
N GLY A 102 7.34 6.40 -27.23
CA GLY A 102 8.26 7.04 -26.29
C GLY A 102 9.51 6.16 -26.07
N PRO A 103 10.59 6.74 -25.52
CA PRO A 103 11.78 5.98 -25.15
C PRO A 103 11.50 5.01 -23.97
N ALA A 104 10.71 5.46 -22.99
CA ALA A 104 10.16 4.60 -21.96
C ALA A 104 8.85 3.99 -22.49
N ARG A 105 8.76 2.65 -22.51
CA ARG A 105 7.56 1.91 -22.97
C ARG A 105 6.50 1.75 -21.87
N GLU A 106 6.90 1.94 -20.62
CA GLU A 106 6.07 1.86 -19.42
C GLU A 106 6.74 2.63 -18.27
N GLY A 107 5.98 2.91 -17.22
CA GLY A 107 6.50 3.51 -16.00
C GLY A 107 5.44 3.85 -14.98
N VAL A 108 5.90 4.48 -13.90
CA VAL A 108 5.08 5.11 -12.86
C VAL A 108 5.13 6.62 -13.03
N PHE A 109 3.98 7.26 -12.90
CA PHE A 109 3.78 8.68 -13.16
C PHE A 109 2.98 9.33 -12.02
N LEU A 110 3.13 10.63 -11.87
CA LEU A 110 2.39 11.44 -10.92
C LEU A 110 1.67 12.57 -11.66
N ALA A 111 0.35 12.63 -11.55
CA ALA A 111 -0.45 13.71 -12.11
C ALA A 111 -0.81 14.73 -11.04
N GLU A 112 -0.67 16.02 -11.36
CA GLU A 112 -1.02 17.16 -10.52
C GLU A 112 -1.49 18.32 -11.40
N GLU A 113 -2.67 18.88 -11.13
CA GLU A 113 -3.19 20.07 -11.84
C GLU A 113 -3.09 20.03 -13.37
N GLY A 114 -3.35 18.86 -13.98
CA GLY A 114 -3.30 18.66 -15.44
C GLY A 114 -1.90 18.48 -16.01
N HIS A 115 -0.87 18.52 -15.17
CA HIS A 115 0.50 18.16 -15.53
C HIS A 115 0.80 16.75 -15.06
N VAL A 116 1.61 16.03 -15.82
CA VAL A 116 2.10 14.71 -15.46
C VAL A 116 3.62 14.75 -15.40
N THR A 117 4.19 14.20 -14.34
CA THR A 117 5.63 13.99 -14.19
C THR A 117 5.93 12.50 -14.21
N LYS A 118 7.10 12.14 -14.74
CA LYS A 118 7.62 10.78 -14.66
C LYS A 118 8.24 10.58 -13.28
N VAL A 119 7.78 9.56 -12.56
CA VAL A 119 8.37 9.12 -11.28
C VAL A 119 9.53 8.18 -11.57
N ALA A 120 9.25 7.12 -12.34
CA ALA A 120 10.24 6.17 -12.83
C ALA A 120 9.74 5.56 -14.13
N GLY A 121 10.63 5.32 -15.09
CA GLY A 121 10.28 4.71 -16.36
C GLY A 121 11.27 3.65 -16.80
N PHE A 122 10.83 2.85 -17.75
CA PHE A 122 11.67 1.88 -18.44
C PHE A 122 12.96 2.53 -18.96
N GLY A 123 14.10 1.91 -18.65
CA GLY A 123 15.43 2.36 -19.06
C GLY A 123 16.07 3.39 -18.14
N ASP A 124 15.38 3.88 -17.10
CA ASP A 124 16.00 4.77 -16.12
C ASP A 124 17.01 4.00 -15.26
N ASP A 125 18.11 4.67 -14.89
CA ASP A 125 19.18 4.08 -14.09
C ASP A 125 18.73 3.80 -12.64
N VAL A 126 19.15 2.66 -12.11
CA VAL A 126 18.91 2.29 -10.71
C VAL A 126 20.16 2.55 -9.87
N PRO A 127 20.05 3.26 -8.72
CA PRO A 127 21.17 3.42 -7.81
C PRO A 127 21.76 2.07 -7.39
N GLY A 128 23.08 1.92 -7.55
CA GLY A 128 23.78 0.64 -7.33
C GLY A 128 23.95 -0.21 -8.59
N GLY A 129 23.34 0.17 -9.72
CA GLY A 129 23.62 -0.34 -11.06
C GLY A 129 22.43 -1.04 -11.73
N GLY A 130 22.47 -1.08 -13.06
CA GLY A 130 21.38 -1.56 -13.91
C GLY A 130 20.35 -0.47 -14.21
N THR A 131 19.29 -0.85 -14.92
CA THR A 131 18.19 0.03 -15.34
C THR A 131 16.85 -0.62 -15.09
N PHE A 132 15.80 0.16 -14.85
CA PHE A 132 14.44 -0.37 -14.77
C PHE A 132 14.03 -1.05 -16.08
N ALA A 133 13.45 -2.25 -15.99
CA ALA A 133 13.17 -3.11 -17.13
C ALA A 133 11.69 -3.46 -17.30
N GLU A 134 10.93 -3.53 -16.21
CA GLU A 134 9.51 -3.86 -16.20
C GLU A 134 8.84 -3.39 -14.90
N PHE A 135 7.61 -2.86 -15.01
CA PHE A 135 6.77 -2.47 -13.87
C PHE A 135 5.45 -3.27 -13.87
N SER A 136 5.11 -3.94 -14.97
CA SER A 136 3.84 -4.66 -15.13
C SER A 136 3.65 -5.88 -14.25
N GLU A 137 4.67 -6.43 -13.59
CA GLU A 137 4.44 -7.53 -12.63
C GLU A 137 3.69 -7.04 -11.38
N HIS A 138 3.99 -5.80 -10.94
CA HIS A 138 3.40 -5.19 -9.75
C HIS A 138 3.07 -3.70 -10.00
N PRO A 139 2.06 -3.36 -10.84
CA PRO A 139 1.79 -2.02 -11.37
C PRO A 139 1.02 -1.13 -10.38
N LEU A 140 1.30 -1.27 -9.08
CA LEU A 140 0.50 -0.68 -8.01
C LEU A 140 1.37 0.28 -7.20
N PRO A 141 1.51 1.53 -7.66
CA PRO A 141 2.24 2.53 -6.91
C PRO A 141 1.50 2.90 -5.63
N ALA A 142 2.23 3.25 -4.59
CA ALA A 142 1.70 3.89 -3.38
C ALA A 142 2.16 5.34 -3.33
N LEU A 143 1.31 6.23 -2.82
CA LEU A 143 1.52 7.68 -2.79
C LEU A 143 1.25 8.19 -1.38
N ASN A 144 2.11 9.07 -0.87
CA ASN A 144 1.89 9.74 0.41
C ASN A 144 1.58 11.25 0.27
N ALA A 145 1.26 11.88 1.39
CA ALA A 145 0.95 13.31 1.48
C ALA A 145 2.12 14.22 1.11
N SER A 146 3.36 13.70 1.13
CA SER A 146 4.56 14.41 0.68
C SER A 146 4.71 14.43 -0.85
N GLY A 147 3.94 13.60 -1.57
CA GLY A 147 4.09 13.40 -3.01
C GLY A 147 5.16 12.37 -3.36
N HIS A 148 5.68 11.65 -2.35
CA HIS A 148 6.61 10.55 -2.56
C HIS A 148 5.86 9.31 -3.02
N VAL A 149 6.49 8.55 -3.91
CA VAL A 149 5.87 7.41 -4.57
C VAL A 149 6.71 6.16 -4.34
N ALA A 150 6.11 5.13 -3.74
CA ALA A 150 6.73 3.82 -3.59
C ALA A 150 6.23 2.86 -4.66
N PHE A 151 7.12 2.04 -5.19
CA PHE A 151 6.81 1.06 -6.23
C PHE A 151 7.80 -0.10 -6.24
N THR A 152 7.41 -1.17 -6.92
CA THR A 152 8.24 -2.34 -7.24
C THR A 152 8.55 -2.37 -8.74
N ALA A 153 9.77 -2.78 -9.11
CA ALA A 153 10.17 -2.87 -10.51
C ALA A 153 11.29 -3.89 -10.72
N HIS A 154 11.30 -4.50 -11.91
CA HIS A 154 12.42 -5.32 -12.38
C HIS A 154 13.58 -4.47 -12.85
N ILE A 155 14.78 -5.03 -12.70
CA ILE A 155 16.05 -4.39 -13.02
C ILE A 155 16.79 -5.27 -14.03
N ALA A 156 17.28 -4.66 -15.10
CA ALA A 156 18.16 -5.30 -16.08
C ALA A 156 19.59 -4.76 -15.97
N GLY A 157 20.58 -5.58 -16.30
CA GLY A 157 21.99 -5.18 -16.36
C GLY A 157 22.64 -4.86 -15.01
N GLY A 158 21.94 -5.07 -13.89
CA GLY A 158 22.44 -4.93 -12.53
C GLY A 158 22.72 -6.27 -11.84
N ARG A 159 23.14 -6.21 -10.57
CA ARG A 159 23.30 -7.41 -9.72
C ARG A 159 21.96 -7.97 -9.24
N ALA A 160 21.00 -7.08 -8.97
CA ALA A 160 19.65 -7.42 -8.58
C ALA A 160 18.75 -7.52 -9.82
N THR A 161 17.73 -8.38 -9.74
CA THR A 161 16.72 -8.55 -10.80
C THR A 161 15.45 -7.76 -10.53
N GLU A 162 15.23 -7.35 -9.28
CA GLU A 162 14.02 -6.68 -8.82
C GLU A 162 14.32 -5.89 -7.54
N GLY A 163 13.48 -4.90 -7.22
CA GLY A 163 13.55 -4.20 -5.95
C GLY A 163 12.28 -3.44 -5.55
N VAL A 164 12.30 -2.94 -4.33
CA VAL A 164 11.33 -1.98 -3.79
C VAL A 164 12.01 -0.61 -3.71
N PHE A 165 11.33 0.41 -4.22
CA PHE A 165 11.87 1.75 -4.37
C PHE A 165 10.93 2.80 -3.78
N LEU A 166 11.51 3.92 -3.36
CA LEU A 166 10.81 5.13 -2.94
C LEU A 166 11.40 6.32 -3.70
N GLU A 167 10.62 6.92 -4.59
CA GLU A 167 10.98 8.19 -5.23
C GLU A 167 10.46 9.33 -4.37
N GLY A 168 11.37 10.19 -3.92
CA GLY A 168 11.04 11.36 -3.10
C GLY A 168 11.78 12.61 -3.54
N SER A 169 11.72 13.66 -2.71
CA SER A 169 12.34 14.95 -3.02
C SER A 169 13.87 14.89 -3.16
N ASP A 170 14.51 13.92 -2.48
CA ASP A 170 15.96 13.69 -2.53
C ASP A 170 16.37 12.72 -3.67
N GLY A 171 15.42 12.32 -4.51
CA GLY A 171 15.58 11.36 -5.60
C GLY A 171 15.24 9.91 -5.20
N LEU A 172 15.64 8.98 -6.06
CA LEU A 172 15.32 7.57 -5.94
C LEU A 172 16.09 6.89 -4.81
N GLN A 173 15.34 6.38 -3.82
CA GLN A 173 15.87 5.54 -2.75
C GLN A 173 15.57 4.07 -3.01
N VAL A 174 16.60 3.24 -2.88
CA VAL A 174 16.49 1.77 -2.90
C VAL A 174 16.17 1.29 -1.48
N ILE A 175 15.04 0.60 -1.30
CA ILE A 175 14.58 0.09 0.00
C ILE A 175 14.99 -1.37 0.20
N ALA A 176 14.86 -2.19 -0.83
CA ALA A 176 15.25 -3.60 -0.82
C ALA A 176 15.56 -4.08 -2.25
N LEU A 177 16.58 -4.94 -2.40
CA LEU A 177 16.93 -5.55 -3.68
C LEU A 177 16.93 -7.07 -3.62
N ALA A 178 16.54 -7.70 -4.73
CA ALA A 178 16.69 -9.14 -4.88
C ALA A 178 18.18 -9.51 -4.86
N GLY A 179 18.52 -10.54 -4.09
CA GLY A 179 19.90 -10.96 -3.82
C GLY A 179 20.48 -10.42 -2.50
N ASP A 180 19.81 -9.47 -1.83
CA ASP A 180 20.21 -9.03 -0.49
C ASP A 180 19.84 -10.08 0.58
N ASP A 181 20.57 -10.05 1.68
CA ASP A 181 20.26 -10.87 2.87
C ASP A 181 18.88 -10.48 3.42
N ALA A 182 18.04 -11.48 3.68
CA ALA A 182 16.71 -11.30 4.26
C ALA A 182 16.81 -11.02 5.78
N PRO A 183 16.47 -9.81 6.26
CA PRO A 183 16.67 -9.45 7.66
C PRO A 183 15.90 -10.36 8.62
N ALA A 184 16.59 -10.81 9.67
CA ALA A 184 16.04 -11.74 10.67
C ALA A 184 15.54 -13.08 10.10
N VAL A 185 15.93 -13.47 8.87
CA VAL A 185 15.71 -14.83 8.35
C VAL A 185 17.08 -15.49 8.17
N PRO A 186 17.50 -16.40 9.06
CA PRO A 186 18.82 -17.02 8.98
C PRO A 186 19.04 -17.68 7.62
N THR A 187 20.14 -17.30 6.96
CA THR A 187 20.53 -17.72 5.59
C THR A 187 19.46 -17.47 4.53
N GLY A 188 18.54 -16.54 4.77
CA GLY A 188 17.52 -16.14 3.81
C GLY A 188 18.04 -15.07 2.87
N VAL A 189 17.60 -15.11 1.62
CA VAL A 189 17.92 -14.12 0.58
C VAL A 189 16.61 -13.63 -0.03
N LEU A 190 16.47 -12.32 -0.21
CA LEU A 190 15.32 -11.72 -0.89
C LEU A 190 15.36 -12.10 -2.37
N VAL A 191 14.24 -12.57 -2.92
CA VAL A 191 14.17 -13.03 -4.33
C VAL A 191 12.96 -12.52 -5.10
N GLY A 192 11.98 -11.90 -4.45
CA GLY A 192 10.83 -11.28 -5.09
C GLY A 192 10.08 -10.35 -4.13
N PHE A 193 9.30 -9.41 -4.65
CA PHE A 193 8.62 -8.39 -3.85
C PHE A 193 7.21 -8.09 -4.34
N ASN A 194 6.25 -8.06 -3.44
CA ASN A 194 4.93 -7.53 -3.76
C ASN A 194 4.91 -5.99 -3.67
N ALA A 195 3.84 -5.40 -4.23
CA ALA A 195 3.62 -3.96 -4.20
C ALA A 195 3.63 -3.39 -2.76
N PRO A 196 4.34 -2.28 -2.50
CA PRO A 196 4.46 -1.73 -1.16
C PRO A 196 3.25 -0.89 -0.77
N ALA A 197 2.90 -0.90 0.51
CA ALA A 197 2.11 0.13 1.15
C ALA A 197 3.04 1.22 1.71
N LEU A 198 2.63 2.49 1.60
CA LEU A 198 3.41 3.66 2.00
C LEU A 198 2.56 4.55 2.92
N ASN A 199 3.15 5.10 3.97
CA ASN A 199 2.52 6.14 4.80
C ASN A 199 3.22 7.51 4.66
N ASP A 200 2.68 8.53 5.33
CA ASP A 200 3.17 9.91 5.28
C ASP A 200 4.51 10.13 5.98
N ASN A 201 5.06 9.10 6.64
CA ASN A 201 6.37 9.11 7.28
C ASN A 201 7.48 8.50 6.42
N ASP A 202 7.21 8.18 5.15
CA ASP A 202 8.09 7.40 4.29
C ASP A 202 8.44 6.02 4.89
N GLU A 203 7.52 5.47 5.70
CA GLU A 203 7.57 4.10 6.18
C GLU A 203 6.83 3.20 5.16
N LEU A 204 7.38 2.01 4.89
CA LEU A 204 6.81 1.08 3.91
C LEU A 204 6.49 -0.27 4.58
N ALA A 205 5.44 -0.94 4.12
CA ALA A 205 5.18 -2.34 4.43
C ALA A 205 4.97 -3.13 3.13
N PHE A 206 5.60 -4.29 3.01
CA PHE A 206 5.49 -5.13 1.81
C PHE A 206 5.78 -6.59 2.16
N VAL A 207 5.20 -7.51 1.38
CA VAL A 207 5.57 -8.94 1.41
C VAL A 207 6.74 -9.15 0.47
N ALA A 208 7.74 -9.90 0.90
CA ALA A 208 8.83 -10.35 0.06
C ALA A 208 8.91 -11.88 0.08
N THR A 209 9.16 -12.47 -1.09
CA THR A 209 9.52 -13.86 -1.19
C THR A 209 10.99 -14.01 -0.80
N VAL A 210 11.23 -14.85 0.21
CA VAL A 210 12.57 -15.14 0.74
C VAL A 210 12.95 -16.57 0.40
N ARG A 211 14.06 -16.74 -0.32
CA ARG A 211 14.66 -18.06 -0.53
C ARG A 211 15.49 -18.43 0.69
N ARG A 212 15.21 -19.59 1.28
CA ARG A 212 15.95 -20.15 2.41
C ARG A 212 16.27 -21.62 2.12
N ALA A 213 17.56 -21.92 1.99
CA ALA A 213 18.04 -23.23 1.52
C ALA A 213 17.41 -23.63 0.18
N ARG A 214 16.52 -24.63 0.15
CA ARG A 214 15.82 -25.08 -1.07
C ARG A 214 14.37 -24.60 -1.16
N ASP A 215 13.88 -23.94 -0.11
CA ASP A 215 12.49 -23.50 -0.01
C ASP A 215 12.39 -21.99 -0.23
N THR A 216 11.20 -21.53 -0.58
CA THR A 216 10.80 -20.12 -0.53
C THR A 216 9.70 -19.96 0.50
N LEU A 217 9.66 -18.79 1.13
CA LEU A 217 8.59 -18.42 2.04
C LEU A 217 8.26 -16.94 1.91
N ASP A 218 7.01 -16.59 2.17
CA ASP A 218 6.59 -15.19 2.21
C ASP A 218 6.93 -14.56 3.57
N VAL A 219 7.44 -13.32 3.54
CA VAL A 219 7.81 -12.57 4.73
C VAL A 219 7.30 -11.15 4.64
N LEU A 220 6.49 -10.74 5.61
CA LEU A 220 6.03 -9.36 5.74
C LEU A 220 7.11 -8.52 6.41
N TYR A 221 7.58 -7.49 5.70
CA TYR A 221 8.55 -6.53 6.18
C TYR A 221 7.94 -5.15 6.40
N PHE A 222 8.58 -4.41 7.30
CA PHE A 222 8.33 -3.00 7.57
C PHE A 222 9.64 -2.21 7.51
N TRP A 223 9.72 -1.24 6.61
CA TRP A 223 10.78 -0.25 6.53
C TRP A 223 10.38 0.98 7.35
N ASN A 224 11.21 1.36 8.34
CA ASN A 224 10.90 2.46 9.26
C ASN A 224 11.63 3.78 8.93
N GLY A 225 12.02 3.98 7.67
CA GLY A 225 12.87 5.10 7.24
C GLY A 225 14.37 4.86 7.46
N ARG A 226 14.78 3.79 8.16
CA ARG A 226 16.20 3.51 8.46
C ARG A 226 16.62 2.06 8.29
N ARG A 227 15.75 1.12 8.65
CA ARG A 227 16.05 -0.31 8.57
C ARG A 227 14.81 -1.10 8.18
N LEU A 228 15.06 -2.19 7.46
CA LEU A 228 14.06 -3.18 7.12
C LEU A 228 13.88 -4.15 8.30
N GLN A 229 12.64 -4.28 8.78
CA GLN A 229 12.30 -5.07 9.96
C GLN A 229 11.32 -6.18 9.57
N ARG A 230 11.62 -7.42 9.96
CA ARG A 230 10.69 -8.54 9.81
C ARG A 230 9.51 -8.40 10.78
N ILE A 231 8.28 -8.45 10.27
CA ILE A 231 7.06 -8.45 11.08
C ILE A 231 6.61 -9.88 11.38
N VAL A 232 6.39 -10.68 10.34
CA VAL A 232 5.98 -12.09 10.44
C VAL A 232 6.40 -12.83 9.18
N ALA A 233 6.65 -14.13 9.29
CA ALA A 233 7.00 -15.01 8.18
C ALA A 233 6.02 -16.18 8.07
N GLU A 234 5.81 -16.68 6.85
CA GLU A 234 5.21 -17.99 6.61
C GLU A 234 5.98 -19.08 7.39
N GLY A 235 5.25 -20.05 7.92
CA GLY A 235 5.77 -21.08 8.81
C GLY A 235 5.99 -20.64 10.26
N GLU A 236 5.76 -19.36 10.60
CA GLU A 236 5.92 -18.86 11.97
C GLU A 236 4.83 -19.39 12.90
N ARG A 237 5.22 -19.95 14.04
CA ARG A 237 4.28 -20.43 15.07
C ARG A 237 3.69 -19.25 15.84
N LEU A 238 2.37 -19.08 15.77
CA LEU A 238 1.68 -17.95 16.38
C LEU A 238 1.33 -18.25 17.85
N LEU A 239 2.32 -18.18 18.76
CA LEU A 239 2.17 -18.67 20.14
C LEU A 239 0.97 -18.11 20.92
N ARG A 240 0.59 -16.84 20.68
CA ARG A 240 -0.55 -16.20 21.37
C ARG A 240 -1.91 -16.44 20.69
N ILE A 241 -1.90 -16.74 19.40
CA ILE A 241 -3.12 -16.87 18.57
C ILE A 241 -3.48 -18.35 18.39
N GLY A 242 -2.46 -19.22 18.32
CA GLY A 242 -2.58 -20.63 17.95
C GLY A 242 -2.33 -20.86 16.46
N GLY A 243 -1.84 -22.04 16.11
CA GLY A 243 -1.51 -22.42 14.73
C GLY A 243 -0.18 -21.87 14.21
N THR A 244 -0.05 -21.92 12.89
CA THR A 244 1.13 -21.51 12.13
C THR A 244 0.70 -20.58 10.99
N MET A 245 1.45 -19.50 10.77
CA MET A 245 1.24 -18.62 9.62
C MET A 245 1.45 -19.40 8.33
N ASP A 246 0.49 -19.36 7.41
CA ASP A 246 0.52 -20.14 6.15
C ASP A 246 0.71 -19.21 4.96
N LYS A 247 -0.35 -18.56 4.48
CA LYS A 247 -0.28 -17.53 3.43
C LYS A 247 -0.36 -16.13 4.03
N ILE A 248 0.48 -15.20 3.57
CA ILE A 248 0.42 -13.78 3.93
C ILE A 248 -0.08 -13.00 2.72
N GLY A 249 -1.17 -12.25 2.89
CA GLY A 249 -1.70 -11.36 1.87
C GLY A 249 -1.12 -9.95 1.96
N GLU A 250 -1.60 -9.08 1.09
CA GLU A 250 -0.98 -7.77 0.87
C GLU A 250 -1.26 -6.81 2.04
N PRO A 251 -0.24 -6.11 2.54
CA PRO A 251 -0.40 -5.22 3.68
C PRO A 251 -1.01 -3.88 3.27
N ALA A 252 -1.72 -3.27 4.20
CA ALA A 252 -2.01 -1.84 4.23
C ALA A 252 -1.36 -1.22 5.47
N LEU A 253 -0.95 0.04 5.35
CA LEU A 253 -0.17 0.75 6.37
C LEU A 253 -0.79 2.13 6.62
N ASN A 254 -1.01 2.49 7.89
CA ASN A 254 -1.44 3.84 8.26
C ASN A 254 -0.31 4.69 8.86
N ASN A 255 -0.59 5.98 9.13
CA ASN A 255 0.40 6.94 9.64
C ASN A 255 0.85 6.64 11.08
N SER A 256 0.07 5.86 11.84
CA SER A 256 0.47 5.36 13.15
C SER A 256 1.45 4.18 13.07
N GLY A 257 1.72 3.64 11.87
CA GLY A 257 2.54 2.46 11.65
C GLY A 257 1.80 1.15 11.95
N VAL A 258 0.47 1.16 11.96
CA VAL A 258 -0.34 -0.05 12.05
C VAL A 258 -0.35 -0.72 10.68
N ILE A 259 0.02 -1.99 10.65
CA ILE A 259 0.00 -2.80 9.44
C ILE A 259 -1.19 -3.74 9.52
N ALA A 260 -2.16 -3.59 8.63
CA ALA A 260 -3.28 -4.51 8.48
C ALA A 260 -3.01 -5.45 7.29
N PHE A 261 -3.23 -6.74 7.44
CA PHE A 261 -2.99 -7.71 6.37
C PHE A 261 -3.89 -8.95 6.52
N PRO A 262 -4.43 -9.50 5.44
CA PRO A 262 -5.10 -10.79 5.49
C PRO A 262 -4.05 -11.91 5.53
N ALA A 263 -4.35 -13.01 6.24
CA ALA A 263 -3.49 -14.17 6.24
C ALA A 263 -4.26 -15.47 6.54
N ALA A 264 -3.74 -16.60 6.06
CA ALA A 264 -4.21 -17.93 6.38
C ALA A 264 -3.44 -18.50 7.59
N ILE A 265 -4.12 -19.32 8.40
CA ILE A 265 -3.51 -20.00 9.54
C ILE A 265 -3.69 -21.50 9.38
N PHE A 266 -2.58 -22.23 9.38
CA PHE A 266 -2.62 -23.68 9.46
C PHE A 266 -2.80 -24.15 10.90
N LYS A 267 -3.80 -25.02 11.14
CA LYS A 267 -4.14 -25.57 12.47
C LYS A 267 -4.35 -24.50 13.56
N GLY A 268 -4.91 -23.35 13.18
CA GLY A 268 -5.23 -22.23 14.05
C GLY A 268 -6.67 -22.23 14.56
N PRO A 269 -7.06 -21.21 15.36
CA PRO A 269 -8.44 -21.01 15.79
C PRO A 269 -9.40 -20.65 14.65
N ALA A 270 -8.86 -20.18 13.53
CA ALA A 270 -9.55 -19.90 12.28
C ALA A 270 -8.68 -20.38 11.11
N LEU A 271 -9.29 -20.62 9.95
CA LEU A 271 -8.55 -20.97 8.71
C LEU A 271 -7.78 -19.77 8.12
N GLY A 272 -8.16 -18.56 8.52
CA GLY A 272 -7.55 -17.31 8.12
C GLY A 272 -8.33 -16.13 8.68
N GLY A 273 -7.83 -14.93 8.42
CA GLY A 273 -8.45 -13.71 8.90
C GLY A 273 -7.63 -12.48 8.60
N ILE A 274 -8.05 -11.35 9.18
CA ILE A 274 -7.35 -10.08 9.09
C ILE A 274 -6.56 -9.89 10.36
N PHE A 275 -5.28 -9.59 10.20
CA PHE A 275 -4.34 -9.36 11.27
C PHE A 275 -3.94 -7.89 11.33
N VAL A 276 -3.56 -7.45 12.52
CA VAL A 276 -2.87 -6.17 12.72
C VAL A 276 -1.53 -6.39 13.40
N ALA A 277 -0.52 -5.63 12.97
CA ALA A 277 0.83 -5.66 13.52
C ALA A 277 1.52 -4.27 13.38
N GLY A 278 2.85 -4.23 13.43
CA GLY A 278 3.65 -3.00 13.33
C GLY A 278 3.71 -2.27 14.67
N SER A 279 3.14 -1.07 14.74
CA SER A 279 3.01 -0.33 16.01
C SER A 279 1.99 -0.95 16.96
N ARG A 280 1.19 -1.92 16.49
CA ARG A 280 0.36 -2.82 17.31
C ARG A 280 1.03 -4.19 17.45
N ASN A 281 0.74 -4.88 18.54
CA ASN A 281 1.11 -6.29 18.68
C ASN A 281 0.38 -7.14 17.63
N LEU A 282 1.08 -8.13 17.07
CA LEU A 282 0.48 -9.11 16.18
C LEU A 282 -0.73 -9.78 16.85
N ARG A 283 -1.91 -9.60 16.26
CA ARG A 283 -3.17 -10.23 16.70
C ARG A 283 -4.09 -10.47 15.51
N LEU A 284 -4.91 -11.52 15.62
CA LEU A 284 -6.07 -11.74 14.76
C LEU A 284 -7.15 -10.73 15.15
N LEU A 285 -7.60 -9.89 14.20
CA LEU A 285 -8.64 -8.89 14.40
C LEU A 285 -10.03 -9.45 14.10
N VAL A 286 -10.16 -10.14 12.96
CA VAL A 286 -11.39 -10.83 12.52
C VAL A 286 -10.99 -12.14 11.87
N GLY A 287 -11.53 -13.26 12.36
CA GLY A 287 -11.27 -14.61 11.83
C GLY A 287 -12.44 -15.21 11.04
N ALA A 288 -12.12 -16.13 10.12
CA ALA A 288 -13.11 -16.98 9.49
C ALA A 288 -13.84 -17.82 10.57
N GLY A 289 -15.16 -17.92 10.48
CA GLY A 289 -16.04 -18.51 11.48
C GLY A 289 -16.67 -17.51 12.45
N GLU A 290 -16.19 -16.27 12.50
CA GLU A 290 -16.85 -15.20 13.26
C GLU A 290 -18.16 -14.75 12.61
N LYS A 291 -19.05 -14.15 13.40
CA LYS A 291 -20.32 -13.63 12.91
C LYS A 291 -20.20 -12.16 12.52
N ALA A 292 -20.65 -11.84 11.31
CA ALA A 292 -20.95 -10.49 10.87
C ALA A 292 -22.12 -9.89 11.69
N PRO A 293 -22.32 -8.55 11.67
CA PRO A 293 -23.38 -7.89 12.44
C PRO A 293 -24.79 -8.38 12.12
N ASN A 294 -25.01 -8.84 10.89
CA ASN A 294 -26.27 -9.43 10.43
C ASN A 294 -26.47 -10.89 10.90
N GLY A 295 -25.52 -11.45 11.66
CA GLY A 295 -25.53 -12.81 12.18
C GLY A 295 -24.97 -13.89 11.24
N ALA A 296 -24.65 -13.56 9.99
CA ALA A 296 -24.03 -14.46 9.03
C ALA A 296 -22.58 -14.76 9.39
N MET A 297 -22.08 -15.93 9.00
CA MET A 297 -20.72 -16.37 9.31
C MET A 297 -19.74 -15.93 8.23
N ILE A 298 -18.60 -15.39 8.64
CA ILE A 298 -17.52 -15.04 7.71
C ILE A 298 -16.82 -16.32 7.26
N LEU A 299 -16.85 -16.60 5.96
CA LEU A 299 -16.28 -17.81 5.38
C LEU A 299 -14.87 -17.56 4.82
N ARG A 300 -14.70 -16.45 4.10
CA ARG A 300 -13.47 -16.08 3.40
C ARG A 300 -13.33 -14.56 3.33
N PHE A 301 -12.10 -14.08 3.13
CA PHE A 301 -11.75 -12.67 3.02
C PHE A 301 -11.15 -12.37 1.64
N SER A 302 -11.16 -11.10 1.24
CA SER A 302 -10.36 -10.60 0.12
C SER A 302 -8.86 -10.75 0.41
N GLU A 303 -8.05 -10.90 -0.64
CA GLU A 303 -6.58 -11.03 -0.53
C GLU A 303 -5.88 -9.71 -0.17
N ARG A 304 -6.63 -8.61 -0.15
CA ARG A 304 -6.19 -7.28 0.24
C ARG A 304 -7.16 -6.63 1.21
N VAL A 305 -6.63 -5.72 2.00
CA VAL A 305 -7.37 -4.86 2.93
C VAL A 305 -6.90 -3.41 2.75
N ALA A 306 -7.63 -2.45 3.30
CA ALA A 306 -7.18 -1.08 3.46
C ALA A 306 -7.38 -0.64 4.90
N VAL A 307 -6.51 0.23 5.41
CA VAL A 307 -6.57 0.76 6.78
C VAL A 307 -6.50 2.28 6.73
N ASP A 308 -7.35 2.96 7.50
CA ASP A 308 -7.25 4.41 7.71
C ASP A 308 -6.44 4.77 8.97
N ASP A 309 -6.25 6.06 9.22
CA ASP A 309 -5.49 6.57 10.36
C ASP A 309 -6.21 6.39 11.71
N GLU A 310 -7.49 6.02 11.68
CA GLU A 310 -8.31 5.70 12.85
C GLU A 310 -8.30 4.21 13.23
N ASP A 311 -7.43 3.40 12.58
CA ASP A 311 -7.35 1.94 12.68
C ASP A 311 -8.63 1.21 12.22
N GLU A 312 -9.44 1.85 11.36
CA GLU A 312 -10.56 1.18 10.70
C GLU A 312 -10.07 0.50 9.42
N ILE A 313 -10.42 -0.78 9.28
CA ILE A 313 -9.93 -1.65 8.21
C ILE A 313 -11.09 -2.07 7.33
N ALA A 314 -11.07 -1.69 6.05
CA ALA A 314 -12.05 -2.08 5.04
C ALA A 314 -11.58 -3.34 4.30
N PHE A 315 -12.49 -4.28 4.07
CA PHE A 315 -12.20 -5.54 3.39
C PHE A 315 -13.45 -6.17 2.76
N GLY A 316 -13.25 -6.99 1.73
CA GLY A 316 -14.30 -7.83 1.16
C GLY A 316 -14.38 -9.17 1.91
N ALA A 317 -15.57 -9.73 2.05
CA ALA A 317 -15.77 -11.04 2.64
C ALA A 317 -16.88 -11.82 1.95
N TYR A 318 -16.74 -13.15 1.93
CA TYR A 318 -17.84 -14.06 1.62
C TYR A 318 -18.51 -14.46 2.93
N LEU A 319 -19.82 -14.22 3.03
CA LEU A 319 -20.64 -14.51 4.18
C LEU A 319 -21.58 -15.68 3.90
N GLY A 320 -21.75 -16.55 4.89
CA GLY A 320 -22.66 -17.69 4.85
C GLY A 320 -23.84 -17.54 5.80
N ALA A 321 -25.06 -17.64 5.28
CA ALA A 321 -26.28 -17.68 6.08
C ALA A 321 -27.32 -18.60 5.42
N ASN A 322 -27.99 -19.44 6.22
CA ASN A 322 -29.11 -20.30 5.78
C ASN A 322 -28.79 -21.20 4.56
N GLY A 323 -27.54 -21.61 4.38
CA GLY A 323 -27.11 -22.45 3.24
C GLY A 323 -26.76 -21.67 1.98
N GLU A 324 -26.87 -20.35 1.99
CA GLU A 324 -26.48 -19.45 0.91
C GLU A 324 -25.16 -18.74 1.24
N THR A 325 -24.41 -18.37 0.20
CA THR A 325 -23.19 -17.56 0.31
C THR A 325 -23.37 -16.31 -0.53
N TYR A 326 -22.95 -15.17 0.01
CA TYR A 326 -23.00 -13.88 -0.68
C TYR A 326 -21.80 -13.01 -0.29
N GLU A 327 -21.46 -12.05 -1.13
CA GLU A 327 -20.37 -11.11 -0.87
C GLU A 327 -20.83 -9.91 -0.02
N ALA A 328 -19.91 -9.37 0.77
CA ALA A 328 -20.11 -8.14 1.53
C ALA A 328 -18.82 -7.32 1.61
N VAL A 329 -18.99 -6.00 1.64
CA VAL A 329 -17.97 -5.03 2.05
C VAL A 329 -18.16 -4.80 3.55
N LEU A 330 -17.12 -5.10 4.32
CA LEU A 330 -17.10 -4.95 5.76
C LEU A 330 -16.03 -3.95 6.20
N ARG A 331 -16.21 -3.41 7.40
CA ARG A 331 -15.20 -2.61 8.07
C ARG A 331 -15.05 -3.05 9.52
N ALA A 332 -13.82 -3.22 9.98
CA ALA A 332 -13.50 -3.60 11.35
C ALA A 332 -12.53 -2.59 11.96
N GLY A 333 -12.83 -2.14 13.18
CA GLY A 333 -11.97 -1.22 13.91
C GLY A 333 -12.27 -1.25 15.41
N PRO A 334 -11.90 -0.20 16.16
CA PRO A 334 -12.19 -0.09 17.59
C PRO A 334 -13.68 -0.20 17.93
N GLY A 335 -14.57 0.21 17.01
CA GLY A 335 -16.03 0.10 17.16
C GLY A 335 -16.60 -1.30 16.91
N GLY A 336 -15.76 -2.28 16.55
CA GLY A 336 -16.19 -3.62 16.15
C GLY A 336 -16.39 -3.74 14.64
N LEU A 337 -17.12 -4.78 14.24
CA LEU A 337 -17.40 -5.10 12.85
C LEU A 337 -18.65 -4.36 12.38
N THR A 338 -18.61 -3.80 11.16
CA THR A 338 -19.73 -3.11 10.52
C THR A 338 -19.89 -3.61 9.08
N GLU A 339 -21.14 -3.73 8.63
CA GLU A 339 -21.48 -4.05 7.24
C GLU A 339 -21.71 -2.74 6.47
N VAL A 340 -20.96 -2.55 5.37
CA VAL A 340 -21.02 -1.34 4.53
C VAL A 340 -21.93 -1.56 3.33
N ALA A 341 -21.78 -2.70 2.66
CA ALA A 341 -22.60 -3.09 1.52
C ALA A 341 -22.68 -4.62 1.44
N ARG A 342 -23.79 -5.13 0.89
CA ARG A 342 -24.06 -6.56 0.80
C ARG A 342 -24.73 -6.91 -0.52
N GLU A 343 -24.29 -7.99 -1.14
CA GLU A 343 -24.92 -8.55 -2.34
C GLU A 343 -26.41 -8.85 -2.09
N GLY A 344 -27.23 -8.60 -3.12
CA GLY A 344 -28.69 -8.71 -3.09
C GLY A 344 -29.41 -7.53 -2.41
N THR A 345 -28.68 -6.53 -1.87
CA THR A 345 -29.29 -5.31 -1.32
C THR A 345 -29.35 -4.18 -2.33
N ALA A 346 -30.25 -3.22 -2.11
CA ALA A 346 -30.41 -2.06 -2.99
C ALA A 346 -29.16 -1.18 -3.00
N ALA A 347 -28.70 -0.82 -4.19
CA ALA A 347 -27.56 0.07 -4.38
C ALA A 347 -28.00 1.55 -4.44
N PRO A 348 -27.23 2.48 -3.84
CA PRO A 348 -27.45 3.92 -4.01
C PRO A 348 -27.47 4.32 -5.49
N GLY A 349 -28.47 5.08 -5.90
CA GLY A 349 -28.65 5.47 -7.29
C GLY A 349 -29.34 4.42 -8.19
N GLY A 350 -29.85 3.33 -7.62
CA GLY A 350 -30.72 2.35 -8.29
C GLY A 350 -30.05 1.02 -8.62
N GLY A 351 -30.85 -0.04 -8.70
CA GLY A 351 -30.40 -1.42 -8.86
C GLY A 351 -30.10 -2.13 -7.53
N GLN A 352 -29.56 -3.33 -7.60
CA GLN A 352 -29.09 -4.13 -6.46
C GLN A 352 -27.64 -4.52 -6.65
N TYR A 353 -26.87 -4.62 -5.56
CA TYR A 353 -25.52 -5.15 -5.62
C TYR A 353 -25.54 -6.62 -6.04
N GLU A 354 -24.81 -6.97 -7.09
CA GLU A 354 -24.68 -8.34 -7.61
C GLU A 354 -23.31 -8.96 -7.30
N GLY A 355 -22.32 -8.13 -7.00
CA GLY A 355 -20.97 -8.55 -6.62
C GLY A 355 -20.06 -7.34 -6.43
N PHE A 356 -18.88 -7.55 -5.85
CA PHE A 356 -17.94 -6.47 -5.57
C PHE A 356 -16.64 -6.62 -6.37
N GLY A 357 -15.97 -5.49 -6.59
CA GLY A 357 -14.63 -5.46 -7.16
C GLY A 357 -13.58 -6.10 -6.25
N PRO A 358 -12.30 -6.14 -6.68
CA PRO A 358 -11.26 -6.92 -6.04
C PRO A 358 -11.10 -6.71 -4.52
N TRP A 359 -11.18 -5.45 -4.06
CA TRP A 359 -11.27 -5.10 -2.64
C TRP A 359 -11.79 -3.67 -2.45
N PRO A 360 -12.40 -3.35 -1.29
CA PRO A 360 -12.71 -1.99 -0.88
C PRO A 360 -11.47 -1.27 -0.34
N THR A 361 -11.41 0.06 -0.51
CA THR A 361 -10.37 0.91 0.05
C THR A 361 -10.90 1.80 1.18
N ALA A 362 -10.00 2.25 2.05
CA ALA A 362 -10.29 3.13 3.18
C ALA A 362 -9.48 4.42 3.05
N GLY A 363 -10.08 5.54 3.43
CA GLY A 363 -9.44 6.85 3.51
C GLY A 363 -9.90 7.62 4.76
N PRO A 364 -9.28 8.79 5.05
CA PRO A 364 -9.44 9.49 6.33
C PRO A 364 -10.89 9.74 6.75
N GLY A 365 -11.17 9.56 8.04
CA GLY A 365 -12.49 9.74 8.62
C GLY A 365 -13.49 8.68 8.18
N GLY A 366 -13.03 7.43 8.02
CA GLY A 366 -13.88 6.27 7.69
C GLY A 366 -14.50 6.31 6.30
N LEU A 367 -13.89 7.01 5.33
CA LEU A 367 -14.33 6.98 3.94
C LEU A 367 -14.02 5.59 3.37
N THR A 368 -15.04 4.89 2.88
CA THR A 368 -14.88 3.60 2.22
C THR A 368 -15.26 3.74 0.76
N ALA A 369 -14.41 3.26 -0.16
CA ALA A 369 -14.70 3.23 -1.60
C ALA A 369 -14.57 1.82 -2.17
N PHE A 370 -15.42 1.47 -3.13
CA PHE A 370 -15.42 0.15 -3.77
C PHE A 370 -16.08 0.20 -5.15
N ILE A 371 -15.77 -0.79 -5.98
CA ILE A 371 -16.51 -1.07 -7.22
C ILE A 371 -17.56 -2.13 -6.93
N ALA A 372 -18.75 -2.02 -7.52
CA ALA A 372 -19.76 -3.08 -7.46
C ALA A 372 -20.48 -3.28 -8.79
N ALA A 373 -20.81 -4.54 -9.06
CA ALA A 373 -21.72 -4.94 -10.13
C ALA A 373 -23.17 -4.70 -9.71
N LEU A 374 -24.02 -4.32 -10.66
CA LEU A 374 -25.40 -3.95 -10.40
C LEU A 374 -26.40 -4.73 -11.26
N ALA A 375 -27.34 -5.38 -10.60
CA ALA A 375 -28.52 -5.97 -11.22
C ALA A 375 -29.68 -4.97 -11.25
N GLY A 376 -30.34 -4.82 -12.42
CA GLY A 376 -31.52 -3.96 -12.58
C GLY A 376 -31.26 -2.45 -12.37
N GLY A 377 -30.00 -2.03 -12.42
CA GLY A 377 -29.57 -0.64 -12.26
C GLY A 377 -29.33 0.09 -13.58
N PRO A 378 -28.91 1.36 -13.53
CA PRO A 378 -28.67 2.19 -14.72
C PRO A 378 -27.43 1.80 -15.54
N GLY A 379 -26.64 0.82 -15.08
CA GLY A 379 -25.45 0.31 -15.74
C GLY A 379 -24.90 -0.89 -14.97
N PRO A 380 -24.01 -1.71 -15.57
CA PRO A 380 -23.61 -3.00 -15.01
C PRO A 380 -22.55 -2.90 -13.91
N LEU A 381 -21.77 -1.81 -13.85
CA LEU A 381 -20.73 -1.57 -12.84
C LEU A 381 -20.73 -0.09 -12.44
N ALA A 382 -20.51 0.17 -11.16
CA ALA A 382 -20.40 1.52 -10.62
C ALA A 382 -19.33 1.61 -9.53
N ALA A 383 -18.74 2.81 -9.40
CA ALA A 383 -17.90 3.17 -8.27
C ALA A 383 -18.76 3.79 -7.17
N PHE A 384 -18.53 3.35 -5.94
CA PHE A 384 -19.22 3.80 -4.75
C PHE A 384 -18.21 4.34 -3.74
N ALA A 385 -18.61 5.35 -3.00
CA ALA A 385 -17.89 5.78 -1.82
C ALA A 385 -18.81 6.47 -0.82
N GLY A 386 -18.42 6.46 0.45
CA GLY A 386 -19.11 7.21 1.49
C GLY A 386 -18.62 6.85 2.88
N ARG A 387 -19.29 7.39 3.90
CA ARG A 387 -18.94 7.19 5.30
C ARG A 387 -20.06 6.43 6.01
N GLY A 388 -19.72 5.31 6.64
CA GLY A 388 -20.70 4.46 7.32
C GLY A 388 -21.82 4.04 6.37
N ALA A 389 -23.07 4.33 6.76
CA ALA A 389 -24.25 4.01 5.95
C ALA A 389 -24.51 4.99 4.78
N GLU A 390 -23.80 6.13 4.72
CA GLU A 390 -23.99 7.17 3.70
C GLU A 390 -23.18 6.89 2.43
N ILE A 391 -23.22 5.64 1.95
CA ILE A 391 -22.60 5.28 0.68
C ILE A 391 -23.38 5.91 -0.47
N GLN A 392 -22.66 6.51 -1.42
CA GLN A 392 -23.21 7.13 -2.61
C GLN A 392 -22.53 6.59 -3.86
N ARG A 393 -23.24 6.64 -4.98
CA ARG A 393 -22.66 6.34 -6.29
C ARG A 393 -21.81 7.52 -6.76
N ILE A 394 -20.54 7.24 -7.01
CA ILE A 394 -19.55 8.22 -7.48
C ILE A 394 -19.56 8.34 -8.99
N ALA A 395 -19.64 7.20 -9.68
CA ALA A 395 -19.59 7.12 -11.13
C ALA A 395 -20.27 5.85 -11.61
N ILE A 396 -20.85 5.89 -12.81
CA ILE A 396 -21.35 4.71 -13.50
C ILE A 396 -20.94 4.70 -14.97
N ILE A 397 -20.76 3.51 -15.54
CA ILE A 397 -20.47 3.35 -16.98
C ILE A 397 -21.53 4.10 -17.81
N GLY A 398 -21.07 4.85 -18.81
CA GLY A 398 -21.92 5.58 -19.76
C GLY A 398 -22.37 6.96 -19.30
N GLU A 399 -22.10 7.34 -18.05
CA GLU A 399 -22.37 8.69 -17.51
C GLU A 399 -21.64 9.76 -18.31
N ILE A 400 -22.31 10.88 -18.57
CA ILE A 400 -21.73 12.02 -19.30
C ILE A 400 -21.04 12.93 -18.28
N LEU A 401 -19.75 13.15 -18.48
CA LEU A 401 -18.95 14.07 -17.66
C LEU A 401 -19.31 15.52 -17.97
N PRO A 402 -19.15 16.44 -17.00
CA PRO A 402 -19.43 17.87 -17.21
C PRO A 402 -18.69 18.51 -18.39
N GLY A 403 -17.52 17.97 -18.76
CA GLY A 403 -16.71 18.42 -19.90
C GLY A 403 -17.08 17.83 -21.27
N GLY A 404 -18.14 17.02 -21.38
CA GLY A 404 -18.64 16.50 -22.67
C GLY A 404 -18.10 15.13 -23.13
N GLY A 405 -17.47 14.35 -22.25
CA GLY A 405 -17.08 12.94 -22.50
C GLY A 405 -18.02 11.94 -21.81
N ARG A 406 -17.90 10.64 -22.13
CA ARG A 406 -18.60 9.56 -21.40
C ARG A 406 -17.62 8.70 -20.62
N ILE A 407 -18.03 8.26 -19.43
CA ILE A 407 -17.28 7.25 -18.69
C ILE A 407 -17.34 5.94 -19.49
N GLY A 408 -16.15 5.45 -19.86
CA GLY A 408 -16.01 4.16 -20.52
C GLY A 408 -16.30 2.99 -19.58
N ARG A 409 -15.93 1.78 -20.00
CA ARG A 409 -16.08 0.58 -19.17
C ARG A 409 -15.00 0.57 -18.09
N PHE A 410 -15.38 0.22 -16.85
CA PHE A 410 -14.38 -0.04 -15.80
C PHE A 410 -13.39 -1.11 -16.29
N ALA A 411 -12.12 -0.96 -15.91
CA ALA A 411 -11.13 -2.01 -16.14
C ALA A 411 -11.59 -3.32 -15.46
N LEU A 412 -11.18 -4.48 -16.02
CA LEU A 412 -11.63 -5.82 -15.58
C LEU A 412 -11.50 -6.05 -14.06
N ASN A 413 -10.48 -5.43 -13.44
CA ASN A 413 -10.22 -5.44 -12.01
C ASN A 413 -10.07 -4.01 -11.44
N ALA A 414 -10.92 -3.08 -11.88
CA ALA A 414 -10.86 -1.70 -11.38
C ALA A 414 -11.06 -1.64 -9.86
N VAL A 415 -10.28 -0.79 -9.21
CA VAL A 415 -10.42 -0.48 -7.78
C VAL A 415 -10.79 0.99 -7.66
N ALA A 416 -11.80 1.29 -6.83
CA ALA A 416 -12.06 2.66 -6.41
C ALA A 416 -11.20 2.96 -5.19
N VAL A 417 -10.37 4.01 -5.26
CA VAL A 417 -9.45 4.39 -4.20
C VAL A 417 -9.99 5.60 -3.45
N ALA A 418 -10.29 5.41 -2.17
CA ALA A 418 -10.62 6.48 -1.24
C ALA A 418 -9.34 7.25 -0.86
N GLY A 419 -9.39 8.57 -0.94
CA GLY A 419 -8.31 9.44 -0.50
C GLY A 419 -8.80 10.58 0.41
N PRO A 420 -7.88 11.45 0.86
CA PRO A 420 -8.21 12.58 1.72
C PRO A 420 -9.22 13.53 1.06
N ASN A 421 -9.89 14.36 1.88
CA ASN A 421 -10.85 15.36 1.41
C ASN A 421 -12.03 14.80 0.58
N GLY A 422 -12.37 13.52 0.75
CA GLY A 422 -13.43 12.88 -0.02
C GLY A 422 -13.04 12.52 -1.46
N ALA A 423 -11.75 12.58 -1.79
CA ALA A 423 -11.27 12.22 -3.12
C ALA A 423 -11.53 10.74 -3.41
N VAL A 424 -11.99 10.45 -4.62
CA VAL A 424 -12.13 9.07 -5.11
C VAL A 424 -11.57 8.98 -6.51
N THR A 425 -10.66 8.04 -6.73
CA THR A 425 -10.13 7.71 -8.07
C THR A 425 -10.57 6.32 -8.52
N PHE A 426 -10.64 6.11 -9.83
CA PHE A 426 -10.87 4.80 -10.45
C PHE A 426 -10.42 4.85 -11.92
N ALA A 427 -10.26 3.69 -12.54
CA ALA A 427 -9.83 3.58 -13.93
C ALA A 427 -10.88 2.93 -14.84
N THR A 428 -10.90 3.37 -16.10
CA THR A 428 -11.61 2.74 -17.22
C THR A 428 -10.62 2.24 -18.26
N SER A 429 -11.00 1.20 -18.99
CA SER A 429 -10.21 0.62 -20.08
C SER A 429 -10.98 0.69 -21.40
N ALA A 430 -10.29 0.99 -22.50
CA ALA A 430 -10.85 0.85 -23.84
C ALA A 430 -10.99 -0.63 -24.21
N GLN A 431 -12.20 -1.09 -24.53
CA GLN A 431 -12.46 -2.46 -25.03
C GLN A 431 -13.08 -2.47 -26.44
N GLN A 432 -13.48 -1.30 -26.95
CA GLN A 432 -14.02 -1.13 -28.30
C GLN A 432 -13.36 0.04 -29.02
N ASP A 433 -13.39 0.01 -30.35
CA ASP A 433 -12.89 1.11 -31.18
C ASP A 433 -13.65 2.41 -30.88
N GLY A 434 -12.91 3.45 -30.48
CA GLY A 434 -13.45 4.75 -30.07
C GLY A 434 -13.61 4.95 -28.56
N GLU A 435 -13.40 3.91 -27.75
CA GLU A 435 -13.23 4.05 -26.29
C GLU A 435 -11.80 4.45 -25.95
N LEU A 436 -11.62 5.11 -24.80
CA LEU A 436 -10.32 5.56 -24.32
C LEU A 436 -10.13 5.06 -22.88
N SER A 437 -8.96 4.47 -22.60
CA SER A 437 -8.55 4.17 -21.23
C SER A 437 -8.31 5.49 -20.50
N ALA A 438 -8.68 5.59 -19.24
CA ALA A 438 -8.53 6.81 -18.46
C ALA A 438 -8.51 6.51 -16.96
N ILE A 439 -7.87 7.39 -16.21
CA ILE A 439 -8.00 7.46 -14.75
C ILE A 439 -8.82 8.70 -14.43
N TYR A 440 -9.87 8.52 -13.64
CA TYR A 440 -10.74 9.60 -13.20
C TYR A 440 -10.49 9.92 -11.74
N CYS A 441 -10.75 11.17 -11.37
CA CYS A 441 -10.87 11.57 -9.97
C CYS A 441 -12.11 12.43 -9.75
N ARG A 442 -12.84 12.12 -8.68
CA ARG A 442 -13.72 13.07 -7.99
C ARG A 442 -12.93 13.69 -6.84
N CYS A 443 -12.05 14.62 -7.17
CA CYS A 443 -11.15 15.28 -6.23
C CYS A 443 -11.78 16.63 -5.77
N PRO A 444 -11.38 17.18 -4.61
CA PRO A 444 -11.71 18.56 -4.24
C PRO A 444 -11.35 19.53 -5.37
N ALA A 445 -12.08 20.65 -5.47
CA ALA A 445 -11.66 21.74 -6.34
C ALA A 445 -10.27 22.24 -5.91
N PRO A 446 -9.37 22.63 -6.83
CA PRO A 446 -8.13 23.30 -6.47
C PRO A 446 -8.46 24.52 -5.60
N LEU A 447 -7.72 24.74 -4.51
CA LEU A 447 -7.87 25.96 -3.73
C LEU A 447 -7.63 27.15 -4.68
N PRO A 448 -8.52 28.17 -4.72
CA PRO A 448 -8.28 29.33 -5.56
C PRO A 448 -6.97 30.00 -5.15
N LEU A 449 -6.10 30.30 -6.14
CA LEU A 449 -4.87 31.04 -5.91
C LEU A 449 -5.18 32.34 -5.14
N PRO A 450 -4.38 32.72 -4.12
CA PRO A 450 -4.59 33.99 -3.44
C PRO A 450 -4.52 35.12 -4.46
N ALA A 451 -5.55 35.96 -4.48
CA ALA A 451 -5.60 37.11 -5.38
C ALA A 451 -4.33 37.96 -5.20
N PRO A 452 -3.71 38.44 -6.29
CA PRO A 452 -2.54 39.29 -6.18
C PRO A 452 -2.91 40.49 -5.32
N THR A 453 -2.17 40.68 -4.23
CA THR A 453 -2.29 41.85 -3.39
C THR A 453 -2.11 43.08 -4.28
N ARG A 454 -3.20 43.82 -4.51
CA ARG A 454 -3.10 45.15 -5.12
C ARG A 454 -2.26 45.98 -4.16
N GLY A 455 -0.99 46.18 -4.51
CA GLY A 455 -0.16 47.19 -3.87
C GLY A 455 -0.88 48.53 -3.99
N GLY A 456 -1.32 49.08 -2.87
CA GLY A 456 -1.78 50.45 -2.79
C GLY A 456 -0.59 51.37 -3.06
N GLY A 457 -0.78 52.28 -4.03
CA GLY A 457 0.14 53.37 -4.32
C GLY A 457 0.00 54.54 -3.36
#